data_AF-X0X1R3-F1
#
_entry.id   AF-X0X1R3-F1
#
_cell.length_a   1.000
_cell.length_b   1.000
_cell.length_c   1.000
_cell.angle_alpha   90.00
_cell.angle_beta   90.00
_cell.angle_gamma   90.00
#
_symmetry.space_group_name_H-M   'P 1'
#
loop_
_entity.id
_entity.type
_entity.pdbx_description
1 polymer ?
#
loop_
_entity_poly.entity_id
_entity_poly.type
_entity_poly.pdbx_seq_one_letter_code
_entity_poly.pdbx_strand_id
1 'polypeptide(L)' 'MKYNICVPIPIKFANILELKSIIAKSLRSDPNLIELRYDYIDDVQQITQGFLNELLAKVQLKIPVIFT' A
#
# COMPACT_ATOMS: atom_id res chain seq x y z
N MET A 1 -1.13 26.26 -9.07
CA MET A 1 -0.52 24.91 -9.12
C MET A 1 -1.53 23.91 -8.58
N LYS A 2 -1.69 22.74 -9.21
CA LYS A 2 -2.52 21.66 -8.67
C LYS A 2 -1.61 20.75 -7.83
N TYR A 3 -1.94 20.56 -6.56
CA TYR A 3 -1.20 19.67 -5.67
C TYR A 3 -1.81 18.26 -5.77
N ASN A 4 -0.95 17.23 -5.71
CA ASN A 4 -1.39 15.85 -5.61
C ASN A 4 -1.57 15.46 -4.14
N ILE A 5 -2.66 14.76 -3.84
CA ILE A 5 -2.93 14.19 -2.52
C ILE A 5 -2.34 12.77 -2.50
N CYS A 6 -1.49 12.51 -1.52
CA CYS A 6 -0.92 11.20 -1.23
C CYS A 6 -1.45 10.69 0.11
N VAL A 7 -1.91 9.43 0.13
CA VAL A 7 -2.33 8.78 1.37
C VAL A 7 -1.27 7.76 1.78
N PRO A 8 -0.56 7.97 2.91
CA PRO A 8 0.37 7.00 3.46
C PRO A 8 -0.39 5.87 4.18
N ILE A 9 0.01 4.63 3.91
CA ILE A 9 -0.55 3.42 4.48
C ILE A 9 0.57 2.68 5.23
N PRO A 10 0.53 2.64 6.58
CA PRO A 10 1.54 1.93 7.36
C PRO A 10 1.38 0.42 7.17
N ILE A 11 2.46 -0.25 6.77
CA ILE A 11 2.49 -1.71 6.57
C ILE A 11 3.09 -2.34 7.81
N LYS A 12 2.25 -2.80 8.74
CA LYS A 12 2.71 -3.41 10.00
C LYS A 12 3.07 -4.89 9.89
N PHE A 13 2.43 -5.60 8.96
CA PHE A 13 2.59 -7.04 8.74
C PHE A 13 2.31 -7.37 7.27
N ALA A 14 2.85 -8.50 6.80
CA ALA A 14 2.67 -8.98 5.43
C ALA A 14 1.34 -9.75 5.24
N ASN A 15 0.20 -9.14 5.61
CA ASN A 15 -1.13 -9.74 5.42
C ASN A 15 -1.87 -9.04 4.27
N ILE A 16 -1.97 -9.72 3.13
CA ILE A 16 -2.59 -9.17 1.91
C ILE A 16 -4.08 -8.88 2.07
N LEU A 17 -4.82 -9.69 2.84
CA LEU A 17 -6.26 -9.48 3.02
C LEU A 17 -6.55 -8.19 3.79
N GLU A 18 -5.76 -7.94 4.82
CA GLU A 18 -5.87 -6.72 5.62
C GLU A 18 -5.43 -5.48 4.84
N LEU A 19 -4.29 -5.57 4.13
CA LEU A 19 -3.82 -4.50 3.26
C LEU A 19 -4.86 -4.14 2.19
N LYS A 20 -5.51 -5.14 1.58
CA LYS A 20 -6.58 -4.91 0.61
C LYS A 20 -7.73 -4.11 1.21
N SER A 21 -8.13 -4.40 2.45
CA SER A 21 -9.19 -3.67 3.15
C SER A 21 -8.80 -2.22 3.46
N ILE A 22 -7.58 -1.99 3.94
CA ILE A 22 -7.06 -0.65 4.27
C ILE A 22 -6.94 0.20 3.00
N ILE A 23 -6.39 -0.38 1.94
CA ILE A 23 -6.25 0.28 0.65
C ILE A 23 -7.63 0.64 0.08
N ALA A 24 -8.59 -0.29 0.09
CA ALA A 24 -9.93 -0.02 -0.40
C ALA A 24 -10.64 1.11 0.38
N LYS A 25 -10.41 1.24 1.68
CA LYS A 25 -10.90 2.36 2.49
C LYS A 25 -10.22 3.67 2.09
N SER A 26 -8.90 3.64 1.91
CA SER A 26 -8.09 4.80 1.51
C SER A 26 -8.46 5.34 0.13
N LEU A 27 -8.85 4.46 -0.80
CA LEU A 27 -9.31 4.86 -2.13
C LEU A 27 -10.66 5.61 -2.12
N ARG A 28 -11.48 5.50 -1.05
CA ARG A 28 -12.77 6.20 -0.97
C ARG A 28 -12.63 7.72 -0.86
N SER A 29 -11.45 8.21 -0.45
CA SER A 29 -11.17 9.65 -0.40
C SER A 29 -10.60 10.21 -1.71
N ASP A 30 -10.60 9.42 -2.79
CA ASP A 30 -10.11 9.79 -4.13
C ASP A 30 -8.70 10.41 -4.14
N PRO A 31 -7.68 9.74 -3.55
CA PRO A 31 -6.31 10.24 -3.56
C PRO A 31 -5.68 10.15 -4.95
N ASN A 32 -4.71 11.02 -5.23
CA ASN A 32 -3.98 10.97 -6.50
C ASN A 32 -2.95 9.83 -6.53
N LEU A 33 -2.43 9.43 -5.37
CA LEU A 33 -1.54 8.29 -5.19
C LEU A 33 -1.62 7.75 -3.77
N ILE A 34 -1.14 6.53 -3.57
CA ILE A 34 -0.91 5.97 -2.24
C ILE A 34 0.57 5.71 -2.01
N GLU A 35 0.99 5.76 -0.76
CA GLU A 35 2.33 5.41 -0.32
C GLU A 35 2.26 4.24 0.66
N LEU A 36 2.89 3.12 0.32
CA LEU A 36 3.01 1.97 1.21
C LEU A 36 4.28 2.15 2.04
N ARG A 37 4.09 2.33 3.34
CA ARG A 37 5.12 2.66 4.33
C ARG A 37 5.60 1.41 5.06
N TYR A 38 6.63 0.77 4.52
CA TYR A 38 7.26 -0.45 5.02
C TYR A 38 8.17 -0.21 6.23
N ASP A 39 8.55 1.04 6.50
CA ASP A 39 9.25 1.43 7.74
C ASP A 39 8.45 1.17 9.02
N TYR A 40 7.14 0.90 8.90
CA TYR A 40 6.26 0.51 10.01
C TYR A 40 6.18 -1.00 10.25
N ILE A 41 6.90 -1.82 9.49
CA ILE A 41 6.79 -3.28 9.59
C ILE A 41 7.50 -3.78 10.86
N ASP A 42 6.84 -4.68 11.58
CA ASP A 42 7.41 -5.25 12.81
C ASP A 42 8.57 -6.23 12.51
N ASP A 43 8.52 -6.88 11.34
CA ASP A 43 9.53 -7.84 10.89
C ASP A 43 9.82 -7.69 9.39
N VAL A 44 11.01 -7.17 9.07
CA VAL A 44 11.48 -6.92 7.70
C VAL A 44 11.60 -8.22 6.88
N GLN A 45 11.80 -9.38 7.52
CA GLN A 45 11.88 -10.66 6.81
C GLN A 45 10.58 -11.03 6.10
N GLN A 46 9.46 -10.40 6.47
CA GLN A 46 8.18 -10.60 5.81
C GLN A 46 8.08 -9.90 4.44
N ILE A 47 8.95 -8.93 4.15
CA ILE A 47 9.00 -8.25 2.84
C ILE A 47 9.75 -9.14 1.85
N THR A 48 9.07 -10.20 1.43
CA THR A 48 9.60 -11.15 0.43
C THR A 48 9.13 -10.78 -0.97
N GLN A 49 9.86 -11.26 -1.98
CA GLN A 49 9.43 -11.14 -3.38
C GLN A 49 8.03 -11.76 -3.60
N GLY A 50 7.74 -12.88 -2.94
CA GLY A 50 6.42 -13.53 -3.02
C GLY A 50 5.30 -12.63 -2.51
N PHE A 51 5.52 -11.99 -1.36
CA PHE A 51 4.58 -11.02 -0.79
C PHE A 51 4.36 -9.82 -1.73
N LEU A 52 5.43 -9.22 -2.26
CA LEU A 52 5.32 -8.08 -3.18
C LEU A 52 4.57 -8.44 -4.46
N ASN A 53 4.85 -9.62 -5.03
CA ASN A 53 4.14 -10.12 -6.21
C ASN A 53 2.65 -10.33 -5.92
N GLU A 54 2.32 -10.91 -4.76
CA GLU A 54 0.93 -11.13 -4.36
C GLU A 54 0.19 -9.80 -4.14
N LEU A 55 0.85 -8.81 -3.51
CA LEU A 55 0.31 -7.47 -3.31
C LEU A 55 -0.02 -6.79 -4.64
N LEU A 56 0.92 -6.78 -5.58
CA LEU A 56 0.72 -6.21 -6.91
C LEU A 56 -0.41 -6.92 -7.67
N ALA A 57 -0.47 -8.25 -7.58
CA ALA A 57 -1.48 -9.06 -8.26
C ALA A 57 -2.90 -8.89 -7.68
N LYS A 58 -3.05 -8.79 -6.35
CA LYS A 58 -4.35 -8.78 -5.68
C LYS A 58 -4.94 -7.41 -5.43
N VAL A 59 -4.10 -6.38 -5.31
CA VAL A 59 -4.56 -5.02 -5.01
C VAL A 59 -4.87 -4.25 -6.29
N GLN A 60 -4.21 -4.55 -7.43
CA GLN A 60 -4.45 -3.94 -8.75
C GLN A 60 -4.83 -2.46 -8.67
N LEU A 61 -3.89 -1.66 -8.16
CA LEU A 61 -4.12 -0.24 -7.92
C LEU A 61 -4.23 0.50 -9.25
N LYS A 62 -5.38 1.14 -9.46
CA LYS A 62 -5.65 2.00 -10.63
C LYS A 62 -5.01 3.38 -10.53
N ILE A 63 -4.31 3.65 -9.42
CA ILE A 63 -3.60 4.89 -9.15
C ILE A 63 -2.13 4.58 -8.85
N PRO A 64 -1.20 5.54 -9.06
CA PRO A 64 0.21 5.37 -8.73
C PRO A 64 0.44 4.98 -7.27
N VAL A 65 1.51 4.20 -7.07
CA VAL A 65 1.89 3.64 -5.77
C VAL A 65 3.36 3.94 -5.53
N ILE A 66 3.67 4.47 -4.35
CA ILE A 66 5.04 4.65 -3.87
C ILE A 66 5.32 3.56 -2.83
N PHE A 67 6.50 2.95 -2.92
CA PHE A 67 7.02 2.00 -1.94
C PHE A 67 8.13 2.72 -1.18
N THR A 68 7.94 2.90 0.13
CA THR A 68 8.87 3.62 1.02
C THR A 68 9.11 2.76 2.26
#